data_AF-A0A1V5PBF0-F1
#
_entry.id   AF-A0A1V5PBF0-F1
#
_cell.length_a   1.000
_cell.length_b   1.000
_cell.length_c   1.000
_cell.angle_alpha   90.00
_cell.angle_beta   90.00
_cell.angle_gamma   90.00
#
_symmetry.space_group_name_H-M   'P 1'
#
loop_
_entity.id
_entity.type
_entity.pdbx_description
1 polymer ?
#
loop_
_entity_poly.entity_id
_entity_poly.type
_entity_poly.pdbx_seq_one_letter_code
_entity_poly.pdbx_strand_id
1 'polypeptide(L)'
;MKENKKSSVDLRKYSDKHPIFAYPKEVQRNYIFIISLMAAVDGVISLEEQDYIGKLCDLCKLSISEKEALMEKIRCHSGDFIEMLQPFCSSDIRFTMVWELLIMEYADGVLMEEEIVYLKKITDTLQISQKQYDLLIKLIETGLKEGSYANLERKFRKELKEASIPIEYLVF
;
A
#
# COMPACT_ATOMS: atom_id res chain seq x y z
N MET A 1 5.33 3.21 22.48
CA MET A 1 4.35 4.21 21.99
C MET A 1 4.73 4.49 20.55
N LYS A 2 3.88 4.15 19.58
CA LYS A 2 4.04 4.67 18.21
C LYS A 2 4.02 6.21 18.32
N GLU A 3 5.06 6.88 17.85
CA GLU A 3 4.99 8.33 17.64
C GLU A 3 3.98 8.58 16.52
N ASN A 4 3.22 9.68 16.59
CA ASN A 4 2.22 9.99 15.57
C ASN A 4 2.90 10.15 14.20
N LYS A 5 2.65 9.21 13.27
CA LYS A 5 3.17 9.25 11.90
C LYS A 5 2.59 10.50 11.22
N LYS A 6 3.39 11.49 10.78
CA LYS A 6 2.84 12.68 10.10
C LYS A 6 2.30 12.30 8.71
N SER A 7 0.99 12.10 8.58
CA SER A 7 0.35 11.82 7.29
C SER A 7 0.43 13.03 6.35
N SER A 8 1.13 12.88 5.23
CA SER A 8 1.23 13.87 4.14
C SER A 8 0.47 13.46 2.88
N VAL A 9 -0.14 12.27 2.84
CA VAL A 9 -0.72 11.71 1.61
C VAL A 9 -2.22 11.98 1.54
N ASP A 10 -2.57 12.91 0.64
CA ASP A 10 -3.94 13.17 0.24
C ASP A 10 -4.38 12.21 -0.87
N LEU A 11 -4.86 11.02 -0.49
CA LEU A 11 -5.42 10.03 -1.43
C LEU A 11 -6.59 10.59 -2.28
N ARG A 12 -7.20 11.71 -1.88
CA ARG A 12 -8.30 12.35 -2.64
C ARG A 12 -7.86 12.86 -4.01
N LYS A 13 -6.56 13.06 -4.24
CA LYS A 13 -6.03 13.45 -5.56
C LYS A 13 -6.13 12.33 -6.61
N TYR A 14 -6.45 11.10 -6.21
CA TYR A 14 -6.39 9.92 -7.07
C TYR A 14 -7.76 9.24 -7.30
N SER A 15 -8.86 9.88 -6.86
CA SER A 15 -10.17 9.23 -6.69
C SER A 15 -10.77 8.60 -7.94
N ASP A 16 -10.32 9.02 -9.14
CA ASP A 16 -10.96 8.62 -10.40
C ASP A 16 -10.04 7.79 -11.30
N LYS A 17 -8.76 7.64 -10.94
CA LYS A 17 -7.74 6.95 -11.76
C LYS A 17 -6.96 5.87 -11.01
N HIS A 18 -7.35 5.55 -9.78
CA HIS A 18 -6.66 4.54 -9.01
C HIS A 18 -6.68 3.17 -9.75
N PRO A 19 -5.53 2.49 -9.92
CA PRO A 19 -5.45 1.25 -10.70
C PRO A 19 -6.41 0.15 -10.21
N ILE A 20 -6.74 0.14 -8.91
CA ILE A 20 -7.65 -0.85 -8.31
C ILE A 20 -9.06 -0.86 -8.92
N PHE A 21 -9.49 0.23 -9.56
CA PHE A 21 -10.83 0.31 -10.16
C PHE A 21 -11.01 -0.54 -11.41
N ALA A 22 -9.92 -0.94 -12.06
CA ALA A 22 -9.98 -1.87 -13.20
C ALA A 22 -10.30 -3.31 -12.76
N TYR A 23 -10.32 -3.59 -11.45
CA TYR A 23 -10.45 -4.94 -10.91
C TYR A 23 -11.85 -5.20 -10.32
N PRO A 24 -12.33 -6.46 -10.30
CA PRO A 24 -13.60 -6.83 -9.69
C PRO A 24 -13.72 -6.41 -8.23
N LYS A 25 -14.95 -6.15 -7.76
CA LYS A 25 -15.20 -5.66 -6.39
C LYS A 25 -14.61 -6.55 -5.29
N GLU A 26 -14.59 -7.86 -5.49
CA GLU A 26 -13.97 -8.80 -4.56
C GLU A 26 -12.46 -8.57 -4.43
N VAL A 27 -11.77 -8.35 -5.56
CA VAL A 27 -10.33 -8.02 -5.58
C VAL A 27 -10.08 -6.68 -4.87
N GLN A 28 -10.93 -5.68 -5.08
CA GLN A 28 -10.84 -4.39 -4.38
C GLN A 28 -10.98 -4.58 -2.85
N ARG A 29 -11.92 -5.42 -2.40
CA ARG A 29 -12.10 -5.70 -0.96
C ARG A 29 -10.91 -6.45 -0.37
N ASN A 30 -10.39 -7.46 -1.07
CA ASN A 30 -9.20 -8.21 -0.63
C ASN A 30 -7.97 -7.30 -0.55
N TYR A 31 -7.83 -6.40 -1.53
CA TYR A 31 -6.75 -5.40 -1.56
C TYR A 31 -6.76 -4.51 -0.32
N ILE A 32 -7.91 -3.92 0.02
CA ILE A 32 -8.05 -3.10 1.23
C ILE A 32 -7.80 -3.94 2.48
N PHE A 33 -8.30 -5.17 2.53
CA PHE A 33 -8.11 -6.06 3.67
C PHE A 33 -6.63 -6.35 3.94
N ILE A 34 -5.84 -6.65 2.91
CA ILE A 34 -4.39 -6.88 3.03
C ILE A 34 -3.66 -5.63 3.54
N ILE A 35 -3.94 -4.46 2.97
CA ILE A 35 -3.35 -3.20 3.45
C ILE A 35 -3.68 -2.98 4.92
N SER A 36 -4.93 -3.22 5.30
CA SER A 36 -5.37 -3.01 6.67
C SER A 36 -4.80 -4.03 7.65
N LEU A 37 -4.52 -5.26 7.22
CA LEU A 37 -3.82 -6.25 8.03
C LEU A 37 -2.36 -5.85 8.28
N MET A 38 -1.69 -5.26 7.28
CA MET A 38 -0.34 -4.74 7.46
C MET A 38 -0.31 -3.66 8.54
N ALA A 39 -1.24 -2.70 8.49
CA ALA A 39 -1.35 -1.65 9.51
C ALA A 39 -1.60 -2.18 10.93
N ALA A 40 -2.13 -3.40 11.05
CA ALA A 40 -2.45 -4.03 12.33
C ALA A 40 -1.41 -5.07 12.78
N VAL A 41 -0.29 -5.20 12.06
CA VAL A 41 0.68 -6.29 12.24
C VAL A 41 1.35 -6.30 13.62
N ASP A 42 1.50 -5.12 14.22
CA ASP A 42 2.04 -4.92 15.56
C ASP A 42 0.95 -4.95 16.65
N GLY A 43 -0.30 -5.22 16.27
CA GLY A 43 -1.47 -5.22 17.15
C GLY A 43 -2.06 -3.82 17.44
N VAL A 44 -1.50 -2.74 16.87
CA VAL A 44 -1.98 -1.36 17.10
C VAL A 44 -2.03 -0.56 15.81
N ILE A 45 -3.25 -0.25 15.35
CA ILE A 45 -3.46 0.65 14.21
C ILE A 45 -3.47 2.10 14.70
N SER A 46 -2.51 2.91 14.26
CA SER A 46 -2.43 4.35 14.53
C SER A 46 -3.60 5.15 13.92
N LEU A 47 -3.79 6.40 14.37
CA LEU A 47 -4.85 7.25 13.81
C LEU A 47 -4.63 7.55 12.32
N GLU A 48 -3.37 7.65 11.90
CA GLU A 48 -3.02 7.96 10.53
C GLU A 48 -3.17 6.76 9.59
N GLU A 49 -2.83 5.56 10.06
CA GLU A 49 -3.16 4.31 9.37
C GLU A 49 -4.68 4.13 9.28
N GLN A 50 -5.45 4.45 10.33
CA GLN A 50 -6.91 4.44 10.29
C GLN A 50 -7.49 5.43 9.28
N ASP A 51 -6.97 6.66 9.22
CA ASP A 51 -7.37 7.66 8.23
C ASP A 51 -7.05 7.20 6.80
N TYR A 52 -5.88 6.60 6.59
CA TYR A 52 -5.48 6.04 5.29
C TYR A 52 -6.40 4.89 4.85
N ILE A 53 -6.66 3.91 5.73
CA ILE A 53 -7.60 2.80 5.47
C ILE A 53 -9.01 3.34 5.20
N GLY A 54 -9.46 4.34 5.97
CA GLY A 54 -10.75 5.00 5.78
C GLY A 54 -10.89 5.61 4.38
N LYS A 55 -9.86 6.33 3.94
CA LYS A 55 -9.77 6.90 2.58
C LYS A 55 -9.78 5.82 1.50
N LEU A 56 -9.08 4.69 1.69
CA LEU A 56 -9.12 3.56 0.75
C LEU A 56 -10.50 2.91 0.68
N CYS A 57 -11.19 2.78 1.82
CA CYS A 57 -12.56 2.27 1.85
C CYS A 57 -13.52 3.22 1.11
N ASP A 58 -13.38 4.53 1.29
CA ASP A 58 -14.15 5.55 0.56
C ASP A 58 -13.86 5.50 -0.94
N LEU A 59 -12.59 5.37 -1.32
CA LEU A 59 -12.14 5.23 -2.70
C LEU A 59 -12.85 4.05 -3.39
N CYS A 60 -12.90 2.89 -2.72
CA CYS A 60 -13.58 1.70 -3.25
C CYS A 60 -15.10 1.69 -3.04
N LYS A 61 -15.67 2.77 -2.48
CA LYS A 61 -17.10 2.98 -2.22
C LYS A 61 -17.70 1.89 -1.31
N LEU A 62 -16.96 1.49 -0.28
CA LEU A 62 -17.50 0.59 0.74
C LEU A 62 -18.56 1.32 1.57
N SER A 63 -19.69 0.67 1.81
CA SER A 63 -20.71 1.12 2.73
C SER A 63 -20.18 1.14 4.18
N ILE A 64 -20.90 1.81 5.08
CA ILE A 64 -20.56 1.81 6.51
C ILE A 64 -20.53 0.37 7.06
N SER A 65 -21.53 -0.46 6.70
CA SER A 65 -21.57 -1.84 7.16
C SER A 65 -20.43 -2.70 6.60
N GLU A 66 -19.97 -2.43 5.37
CA GLU A 66 -18.80 -3.11 4.79
C GLU A 66 -17.50 -2.70 5.49
N LYS A 67 -17.35 -1.43 5.88
CA LYS A 67 -16.21 -0.94 6.66
C LYS A 67 -16.17 -1.58 8.05
N GLU A 68 -17.30 -1.63 8.74
CA GLU A 68 -17.40 -2.28 10.05
C GLU A 68 -17.05 -3.77 9.97
N ALA A 69 -17.59 -4.48 8.98
CA ALA A 69 -17.27 -5.89 8.75
C ALA A 69 -15.79 -6.12 8.43
N LEU A 70 -15.18 -5.21 7.66
CA LEU A 70 -13.74 -5.24 7.37
C LEU A 70 -12.92 -5.09 8.66
N MET A 71 -13.21 -4.07 9.47
CA MET A 71 -12.49 -3.80 10.73
C MET A 71 -12.63 -4.96 11.72
N GLU A 72 -13.81 -5.56 11.83
CA GLU A 72 -14.00 -6.74 12.66
C GLU A 72 -13.20 -7.93 12.15
N LYS A 73 -13.20 -8.17 10.83
CA LYS A 73 -12.41 -9.23 10.21
C LYS A 73 -10.92 -9.08 10.48
N ILE A 74 -10.40 -7.84 10.47
CA ILE A 74 -9.00 -7.52 10.79
C ILE A 74 -8.71 -7.85 12.26
N ARG A 75 -9.56 -7.40 13.20
CA ARG A 75 -9.39 -7.65 14.64
C ARG A 75 -9.40 -9.14 14.99
N CYS A 76 -10.25 -9.91 14.32
CA CYS A 76 -10.36 -11.36 14.54
C CYS A 76 -9.39 -12.19 13.69
N HIS A 77 -8.58 -11.57 12.84
CA HIS A 77 -7.65 -12.31 12.00
C HIS A 77 -6.51 -12.88 12.84
N SER A 78 -6.37 -14.21 12.82
CA SER A 78 -5.36 -14.94 13.60
C SER A 78 -4.41 -15.76 12.72
N GLY A 79 -4.43 -15.54 11.41
CA GLY A 79 -3.69 -16.31 10.42
C GLY A 79 -2.60 -15.53 9.71
N ASP A 80 -1.89 -16.23 8.83
CA ASP A 80 -1.05 -15.61 7.82
C ASP A 80 -1.94 -15.20 6.61
N PHE A 81 -1.77 -13.99 6.10
CA PHE A 81 -2.55 -13.45 4.98
C PHE A 81 -1.88 -13.65 3.63
N ILE A 82 -0.72 -14.30 3.59
CA ILE A 82 0.08 -14.52 2.39
C ILE A 82 -0.70 -15.27 1.29
N GLU A 83 -1.55 -16.24 1.63
CA GLU A 83 -2.39 -16.93 0.64
C GLU A 83 -3.37 -15.97 -0.08
N MET A 84 -3.79 -14.90 0.60
CA MET A 84 -4.69 -13.89 0.02
C MET A 84 -3.99 -13.01 -1.03
N LEU A 85 -2.66 -13.05 -1.11
CA LEU A 85 -1.89 -12.33 -2.12
C LEU A 85 -1.89 -13.02 -3.49
N GLN A 86 -2.20 -14.32 -3.56
CA GLN A 86 -2.14 -15.11 -4.79
C GLN A 86 -2.87 -14.49 -5.99
N PRO A 87 -4.08 -13.93 -5.84
CA PRO A 87 -4.78 -13.30 -6.97
C PRO A 87 -4.03 -12.11 -7.58
N PHE A 88 -3.15 -11.46 -6.82
CA PHE A 88 -2.44 -10.26 -7.25
C PHE A 88 -1.11 -10.57 -7.97
N CYS A 89 -0.51 -11.75 -7.74
CA CYS A 89 0.83 -12.10 -8.26
C CYS A 89 0.93 -12.06 -9.79
N SER A 90 -0.19 -12.29 -10.48
CA SER A 90 -0.26 -12.35 -11.95
C SER A 90 -0.57 -11.00 -12.62
N SER A 91 -0.72 -9.93 -11.84
CA SER A 91 -1.18 -8.63 -12.33
C SER A 91 -0.34 -7.48 -11.79
N ASP A 92 -0.25 -6.39 -12.55
CA ASP A 92 0.61 -5.25 -12.20
C ASP A 92 0.10 -4.43 -11.01
N ILE A 93 -1.14 -4.67 -10.54
CA ILE A 93 -1.66 -4.09 -9.29
C ILE A 93 -0.81 -4.44 -8.06
N ARG A 94 0.02 -5.49 -8.14
CA ARG A 94 1.02 -5.81 -7.12
C ARG A 94 1.97 -4.63 -6.85
N PHE A 95 2.30 -3.84 -7.86
CA PHE A 95 3.14 -2.65 -7.70
C PHE A 95 2.38 -1.55 -6.96
N THR A 96 1.09 -1.37 -7.28
CA THR A 96 0.19 -0.46 -6.54
C THR A 96 0.09 -0.87 -5.07
N MET A 97 -0.08 -2.16 -4.79
CA MET A 97 -0.16 -2.67 -3.42
C MET A 97 1.12 -2.37 -2.64
N VAL A 98 2.29 -2.72 -3.17
CA VAL A 98 3.56 -2.46 -2.49
C VAL A 98 3.80 -0.97 -2.33
N TRP A 99 3.46 -0.17 -3.34
CA TRP A 99 3.53 1.29 -3.25
C TRP A 99 2.70 1.86 -2.10
N GLU A 100 1.44 1.44 -1.99
CA GLU A 100 0.54 1.90 -0.92
C GLU A 100 0.95 1.44 0.46
N LEU A 101 1.41 0.19 0.59
CA LEU A 101 1.99 -0.32 1.83
C LEU A 101 3.22 0.50 2.25
N LEU A 102 4.13 0.81 1.32
CA LEU A 102 5.29 1.63 1.63
C LEU A 102 4.93 3.06 1.98
N ILE A 103 3.96 3.68 1.30
CA ILE A 103 3.46 5.01 1.66
C ILE A 103 2.91 5.02 3.10
N MET A 104 2.11 4.02 3.44
CA MET A 104 1.44 3.94 4.73
C MET A 104 2.44 3.65 5.86
N GLU A 105 3.29 2.64 5.68
CA GLU A 105 4.23 2.21 6.72
C GLU A 105 5.40 3.17 6.86
N TYR A 106 5.93 3.69 5.75
CA TYR A 106 7.10 4.57 5.72
C TYR A 106 6.77 6.06 5.77
N ALA A 107 5.55 6.43 6.17
CA ALA A 107 5.07 7.81 6.14
C ALA A 107 5.93 8.77 6.98
N ASP A 108 6.57 8.27 8.03
CA ASP A 108 7.48 9.01 8.93
C ASP A 108 8.96 8.89 8.54
N GLY A 109 9.26 8.13 7.48
CA GLY A 109 10.62 7.85 7.01
C GLY A 109 11.34 6.71 7.74
N VAL A 110 10.64 5.92 8.56
CA VAL A 110 11.21 4.77 9.26
C VAL A 110 10.29 3.56 9.10
N LEU A 111 10.86 2.39 8.77
CA LEU A 111 10.15 1.11 8.89
C LEU A 111 10.63 0.42 10.16
N MET A 112 9.70 -0.08 10.96
CA MET A 112 9.99 -0.92 12.12
C MET A 112 10.45 -2.32 11.67
N GLU A 113 11.19 -3.04 12.52
CA GLU A 113 11.72 -4.37 12.17
C GLU A 113 10.60 -5.34 11.77
N GLU A 114 9.47 -5.32 12.48
CA GLU A 114 8.30 -6.14 12.18
C GLU A 114 7.69 -5.78 10.83
N GLU A 115 7.57 -4.49 10.52
CA GLU A 115 7.04 -3.99 9.24
C GLU A 115 7.93 -4.46 8.07
N ILE A 116 9.26 -4.38 8.23
CA ILE A 116 10.24 -4.86 7.25
C ILE A 116 10.06 -6.36 6.99
N VAL A 117 9.91 -7.17 8.04
CA VAL A 117 9.75 -8.63 7.91
C VAL A 117 8.49 -8.96 7.12
N TYR A 118 7.37 -8.30 7.40
CA TYR A 118 6.12 -8.56 6.69
C TYR A 118 6.11 -8.01 5.27
N LEU A 119 6.61 -6.79 5.05
CA LEU A 119 6.78 -6.23 3.70
C LEU A 119 7.61 -7.15 2.82
N LYS A 120 8.70 -7.72 3.36
CA LYS A 120 9.52 -8.68 2.64
C LYS A 120 8.74 -9.95 2.25
N LYS A 121 7.98 -10.53 3.17
CA LYS A 121 7.11 -11.69 2.86
C LYS A 121 6.09 -11.37 1.77
N ILE A 122 5.49 -10.17 1.83
CA ILE A 122 4.53 -9.69 0.82
C ILE A 122 5.22 -9.57 -0.54
N THR A 123 6.36 -8.88 -0.61
CA THR A 123 7.07 -8.66 -1.88
C THR A 123 7.57 -9.95 -2.49
N ASP A 124 8.07 -10.88 -1.67
CA ASP A 124 8.49 -12.21 -2.11
C ASP A 124 7.30 -12.99 -2.71
N THR A 125 6.14 -12.93 -2.04
CA THR A 125 4.91 -13.61 -2.51
C THR A 125 4.37 -13.01 -3.79
N LEU A 126 4.39 -11.68 -3.91
CA LEU A 126 3.98 -10.93 -5.10
C LEU A 126 5.01 -11.02 -6.24
N GLN A 127 6.13 -11.72 -6.04
CA GLN A 127 7.21 -11.88 -7.01
C GLN A 127 7.81 -10.54 -7.43
N ILE A 128 7.92 -9.60 -6.48
CA ILE A 128 8.64 -8.34 -6.65
C ILE A 128 10.11 -8.61 -6.37
N SER A 129 10.95 -8.43 -7.39
CA SER A 129 12.40 -8.61 -7.23
C SER A 129 12.99 -7.57 -6.28
N GLN A 130 14.11 -7.89 -5.63
CA GLN A 130 14.83 -6.93 -4.78
C GLN A 130 15.13 -5.61 -5.50
N LYS A 131 15.55 -5.66 -6.78
CA LYS A 131 15.80 -4.46 -7.60
C LYS A 131 14.55 -3.57 -7.72
N GLN A 132 13.38 -4.17 -7.89
CA GLN A 132 12.11 -3.43 -7.98
C GLN A 132 11.73 -2.84 -6.63
N TYR A 133 11.85 -3.63 -5.55
CA TYR A 133 11.59 -3.18 -4.19
C TYR A 133 12.48 -1.98 -3.80
N ASP A 134 13.79 -2.08 -4.03
CA ASP A 134 14.75 -1.01 -3.76
C ASP A 134 14.42 0.28 -4.54
N LEU A 135 13.94 0.14 -5.79
CA LEU A 135 13.52 1.28 -6.59
C LEU A 135 12.25 1.94 -6.03
N LEU A 136 11.28 1.15 -5.53
CA LEU A 136 10.08 1.68 -4.88
C LEU A 136 10.44 2.42 -3.59
N ILE A 137 11.31 1.87 -2.75
CA ILE A 137 11.82 2.56 -1.54
C ILE A 137 12.49 3.88 -1.92
N LYS A 138 13.39 3.87 -2.91
CA LYS A 138 14.09 5.09 -3.37
C LYS A 138 13.12 6.17 -3.87
N LEU A 139 12.03 5.78 -4.52
CA LEU A 139 10.98 6.71 -4.92
C LEU A 139 10.30 7.32 -3.70
N ILE A 140 9.93 6.51 -2.71
CA ILE A 140 9.28 6.99 -1.49
C ILE A 140 10.18 7.95 -0.72
N GLU A 141 11.43 7.56 -0.47
CA GLU A 141 12.43 8.40 0.19
C GLU A 141 12.62 9.75 -0.53
N THR A 142 12.67 9.72 -1.86
CA THR A 142 12.80 10.94 -2.66
C THR A 142 11.56 11.82 -2.52
N GLY A 143 10.36 11.23 -2.58
CA GLY A 143 9.10 11.95 -2.43
C GLY A 143 8.96 12.62 -1.05
N LEU A 144 9.32 11.91 0.02
CA LEU A 144 9.36 12.44 1.38
C LEU A 144 10.35 13.60 1.51
N LYS A 145 11.56 13.43 0.96
CA LYS A 145 12.59 14.48 0.96
C LYS A 145 12.17 15.73 0.18
N GLU A 146 11.46 15.56 -0.93
CA GLU A 146 10.95 16.65 -1.76
C GLU A 146 9.60 17.22 -1.25
N GLY A 147 8.96 16.54 -0.29
CA GLY A 147 7.62 16.87 0.21
C GLY A 147 6.50 16.65 -0.80
N SER A 148 6.75 15.90 -1.88
CA SER A 148 5.82 15.66 -2.98
C SER A 148 6.25 14.49 -3.86
N TYR A 149 5.29 13.71 -4.33
CA TYR A 149 5.51 12.58 -5.25
C TYR A 149 5.29 12.95 -6.74
N ALA A 150 4.71 14.13 -7.01
CA ALA A 150 4.19 14.52 -8.33
C ALA A 150 5.22 14.56 -9.48
N ASN A 151 6.51 14.73 -9.17
CA ASN A 151 7.59 14.80 -10.18
C ASN A 151 8.38 13.50 -10.32
N LEU A 152 8.13 12.50 -9.47
CA LEU A 152 8.94 11.29 -9.41
C LEU A 152 8.81 10.44 -10.66
N GLU A 153 7.60 10.34 -11.24
CA GLU A 153 7.38 9.67 -12.52
C GLU A 153 8.40 10.13 -13.57
N ARG A 154 8.50 11.45 -13.77
CA ARG A 154 9.38 12.04 -14.78
C ARG A 154 10.85 11.80 -14.44
N LYS A 155 11.20 11.90 -13.16
CA LYS A 155 12.59 11.77 -12.68
C LYS A 155 13.12 10.35 -12.80
N PHE A 156 12.26 9.34 -12.58
CA PHE A 156 12.63 7.92 -12.53
C PHE A 156 12.10 7.10 -13.71
N ARG A 157 11.54 7.74 -14.74
CA ARG A 157 10.92 7.06 -15.90
C ARG A 157 11.84 5.99 -16.51
N LYS A 158 13.14 6.29 -16.60
CA LYS A 158 14.12 5.38 -17.20
C LYS A 158 14.33 4.16 -16.30
N GLU A 159 14.56 4.36 -15.01
CA GLU A 159 14.76 3.31 -14.02
C GLU A 159 13.52 2.42 -13.88
N LEU A 160 12.33 3.00 -13.85
CA LEU A 160 11.06 2.26 -13.81
C LEU A 160 10.91 1.35 -15.02
N LYS A 161 11.22 1.86 -16.21
CA LYS A 161 11.21 1.06 -17.44
C LYS A 161 12.24 -0.07 -17.41
N GLU A 162 13.47 0.21 -16.96
CA GLU A 162 14.54 -0.78 -16.84
C GLU A 162 14.29 -1.83 -15.74
N ALA A 163 13.46 -1.52 -14.76
CA ALA A 163 13.00 -2.44 -13.73
C ALA A 163 11.69 -3.15 -14.09
N SER A 164 11.11 -2.88 -15.26
CA SER A 164 9.80 -3.39 -15.68
C SER A 164 8.70 -3.11 -14.64
N ILE A 165 8.69 -1.89 -14.08
CA ILE A 165 7.62 -1.39 -13.22
C ILE A 165 6.73 -0.47 -14.06
N PRO A 166 5.46 -0.85 -14.30
CA PRO A 166 4.50 -0.02 -15.02
C PRO A 166 4.17 1.25 -14.22
N ILE A 167 4.37 2.41 -14.84
CA ILE A 167 4.22 3.72 -14.19
C ILE A 167 2.77 3.98 -13.82
N GLU A 168 1.84 3.55 -14.66
CA GLU A 168 0.41 3.70 -14.48
C GLU A 168 -0.15 2.92 -13.28
N TYR A 169 0.67 2.04 -12.67
CA TYR A 169 0.36 1.31 -11.45
C TYR A 169 0.98 1.94 -10.19
N LEU A 170 1.64 3.09 -10.30
CA LEU A 170 2.14 3.87 -9.17
C LEU A 170 1.30 5.13 -8.96
N VAL A 171 1.00 5.44 -7.70
CA VAL A 171 0.08 6.52 -7.31
C VAL A 171 0.91 7.73 -6.83
N PHE A 172 1.50 8.46 -7.79
CA PHE A 172 2.39 9.63 -7.58
C PHE A 172 1.68 10.93 -7.29
#